data_AF-A0A2P2ISM6-F1
#
_entry.id   AF-A0A2P2ISM6-F1
#
_cell.length_a   1.000
_cell.length_b   1.000
_cell.length_c   1.000
_cell.angle_alpha   90.00
_cell.angle_beta   90.00
_cell.angle_gamma   90.00
#
_symmetry.space_group_name_H-M   'P 1'
#
loop_
_entity.id
_entity.type
_entity.pdbx_description
1 polymer ?
#
loop_
_entity_poly.entity_id
_entity_poly.type
_entity_poly.pdbx_seq_one_letter_code
_entity_poly.pdbx_strand_id
1 'polypeptide(L)'
;MDAGGKPEAASHDSFLNSAIITQCQFSILCRVDVDNCLELADLTWLVLAPNLEFLRLIGCLKLEQVVCAEKLCEMANNVEPFAKLEELIL
;
A
#
# COMPACT_ATOMS: atom_id res chain seq x y z
N MET A 1 -2.60 -47.14 -10.92
CA MET A 1 -2.79 -46.46 -9.64
C MET A 1 -1.55 -45.62 -9.40
N ASP A 2 -1.57 -44.38 -9.85
CA ASP A 2 -0.58 -43.39 -9.44
C ASP A 2 -1.36 -42.09 -9.22
N ALA A 3 -1.61 -41.78 -7.96
CA ALA A 3 -2.28 -40.56 -7.53
C ALA A 3 -1.20 -39.50 -7.28
N GLY A 4 -0.56 -39.05 -8.36
CA GLY A 4 0.39 -37.95 -8.34
C GLY A 4 -0.34 -36.60 -8.37
N GLY A 5 -1.03 -36.24 -7.29
CA GLY A 5 -1.53 -34.89 -7.08
C GLY A 5 -0.34 -33.93 -6.94
N LYS A 6 -0.07 -33.13 -7.97
CA LYS A 6 0.92 -32.05 -7.89
C LYS A 6 0.26 -30.84 -7.22
N PRO A 7 0.90 -30.22 -6.22
CA PRO A 7 0.30 -29.11 -5.48
C PRO A 7 0.06 -27.94 -6.42
N GLU A 8 -1.20 -27.51 -6.42
CA GLU A 8 -1.69 -26.22 -6.88
C GLU A 8 -0.72 -25.13 -6.44
N ALA A 9 -0.14 -24.42 -7.41
CA ALA A 9 0.75 -23.31 -7.15
C ALA A 9 -0.01 -22.29 -6.31
N ALA A 10 0.41 -22.15 -5.05
CA ALA A 10 -0.14 -21.17 -4.13
C ALA A 10 -0.16 -19.81 -4.81
N SER A 11 -1.36 -19.28 -4.96
CA SER A 11 -1.67 -17.97 -5.52
C SER A 11 -0.80 -16.91 -4.83
N HIS A 12 0.15 -16.37 -5.60
CA HIS A 12 0.83 -15.13 -5.26
C HIS A 12 -0.22 -14.02 -5.41
N ASP A 13 -0.43 -13.27 -4.32
CA ASP A 13 -1.30 -12.09 -4.21
C ASP A 13 -2.81 -12.32 -4.13
N SER A 14 -3.25 -12.81 -2.96
CA SER A 14 -4.61 -12.58 -2.44
C SER A 14 -4.68 -11.40 -1.46
N PHE A 15 -3.65 -10.53 -1.41
CA PHE A 15 -3.45 -9.52 -0.37
C PHE A 15 -4.58 -8.50 -0.20
N LEU A 16 -5.56 -8.47 -1.09
CA LEU A 16 -6.56 -7.42 -1.15
C LEU A 16 -7.96 -8.01 -1.25
N ASN A 17 -8.34 -8.81 -0.24
CA ASN A 17 -9.74 -9.15 -0.01
C ASN A 17 -10.56 -7.84 -0.01
N SER A 18 -11.39 -7.66 -1.04
CA SER A 18 -12.20 -6.47 -1.31
C SER A 18 -12.95 -5.95 -0.07
N ALA A 19 -13.39 -6.85 0.81
CA ALA A 19 -14.10 -6.53 2.05
C ALA A 19 -13.23 -5.93 3.17
N ILE A 20 -11.92 -6.21 3.20
CA ILE A 20 -11.01 -5.64 4.21
C ILE A 20 -10.68 -4.19 3.87
N ILE A 21 -10.54 -3.91 2.58
CA ILE A 21 -10.20 -2.57 2.06
C ILE A 21 -11.36 -1.60 2.20
N THR A 22 -12.60 -2.11 2.19
CA THR A 22 -13.78 -1.26 2.42
C THR A 22 -13.85 -0.71 3.85
N GLN A 23 -13.07 -1.25 4.80
CA GLN A 23 -13.18 -0.92 6.23
C GLN A 23 -11.88 -0.44 6.89
N CYS A 24 -10.73 -0.50 6.22
CA CYS A 24 -9.48 0.08 6.71
C CYS A 24 -9.35 1.53 6.26
N GLN A 25 -9.95 2.46 7.02
CA GLN A 25 -9.76 3.89 6.80
C GLN A 25 -8.83 4.43 7.90
N PHE A 26 -7.55 4.61 7.59
CA PHE A 26 -6.62 5.36 8.44
C PHE A 26 -6.95 6.86 8.38
N SER A 27 -8.21 7.22 8.64
CA SER A 27 -8.75 8.58 8.49
C SER A 27 -8.12 9.59 9.46
N ILE A 28 -7.45 9.13 10.50
CA ILE A 28 -6.71 10.01 11.42
C ILE A 28 -5.22 10.11 11.10
N LEU A 29 -4.71 9.25 10.20
CA LEU A 29 -3.30 9.27 9.84
C LEU A 29 -3.05 10.43 8.88
N CYS A 30 -2.47 11.50 9.42
CA CYS A 30 -2.10 12.69 8.64
C CYS A 30 -0.60 12.80 8.38
N ARG A 31 0.25 12.05 9.10
CA ARG A 31 1.70 12.17 9.01
C ARG A 31 2.39 10.82 9.06
N VAL A 32 3.31 10.60 8.13
CA VAL A 32 4.20 9.43 8.08
C VAL A 32 5.63 9.90 7.89
N ASP A 33 6.51 9.52 8.81
CA ASP A 33 7.96 9.73 8.76
C ASP A 33 8.63 8.34 8.77
N VAL A 34 9.42 8.03 7.74
CA VAL A 34 10.21 6.81 7.64
C VAL A 34 11.66 7.17 7.41
N ASP A 35 12.52 6.84 8.37
CA ASP A 35 13.94 7.14 8.29
C ASP A 35 14.79 5.85 8.35
N ASN A 36 15.78 5.76 7.46
CA ASN A 36 16.81 4.71 7.40
C ASN A 36 16.27 3.28 7.29
N CYS A 37 15.10 3.10 6.67
CA CYS A 37 14.55 1.78 6.38
C CYS A 37 15.11 1.22 5.06
N LEU A 38 16.30 0.61 5.14
CA LEU A 38 17.03 0.10 3.97
C LEU A 38 16.34 -1.04 3.23
N GLU A 39 15.46 -1.80 3.91
CA GLU A 39 14.75 -2.96 3.37
C GLU A 39 13.26 -2.68 3.12
N LEU A 40 12.79 -1.45 3.33
CA LEU A 40 11.41 -1.10 3.06
C LEU A 40 11.17 -1.09 1.56
N ALA A 41 10.37 -2.05 1.09
CA ALA A 41 10.11 -2.25 -0.34
C ALA A 41 8.87 -1.49 -0.85
N ASP A 42 7.86 -1.31 0.01
CA ASP A 42 6.55 -0.82 -0.41
C ASP A 42 5.83 0.04 0.66
N LEU A 43 5.14 1.08 0.19
CA LEU A 43 4.25 1.93 0.98
C LEU A 43 2.84 2.07 0.37
N THR A 44 2.43 1.14 -0.51
CA THR A 44 1.10 1.19 -1.14
C THR A 44 -0.06 1.19 -0.17
N TRP A 45 0.12 0.74 1.06
CA TRP A 45 -0.90 0.81 2.12
C TRP A 45 -1.31 2.25 2.49
N LEU A 46 -0.49 3.27 2.19
CA LEU A 46 -0.78 4.68 2.48
C LEU A 46 -2.02 5.22 1.73
N VAL A 47 -2.46 4.51 0.70
CA VAL A 47 -3.69 4.79 -0.04
C VAL A 47 -4.95 4.65 0.82
N LEU A 48 -4.83 3.93 1.94
CA LEU A 48 -5.87 3.76 2.95
C LEU A 48 -5.88 4.94 3.96
N ALA A 49 -5.00 5.93 3.79
CA ALA A 49 -4.91 7.14 4.61
C ALA A 49 -5.37 8.37 3.80
N PRO A 50 -6.70 8.58 3.66
CA PRO A 50 -7.24 9.66 2.83
C PRO A 50 -6.91 11.06 3.34
N ASN A 51 -6.50 11.18 4.62
CA ASN A 51 -6.15 12.44 5.25
C ASN A 51 -4.64 12.60 5.44
N LEU A 52 -3.81 11.83 4.73
CA LEU A 52 -2.37 11.99 4.78
C LEU A 52 -1.97 13.36 4.23
N GLU A 53 -1.36 14.17 5.08
CA GLU A 53 -0.91 15.54 4.81
C GLU A 53 0.62 15.62 4.66
N PHE A 54 1.35 14.74 5.35
CA PHE A 54 2.80 14.75 5.34
C PHE A 54 3.37 13.34 5.16
N LEU A 55 4.27 13.18 4.19
CA LEU A 55 5.07 11.98 3.98
C LEU A 55 6.55 12.33 3.87
N ARG A 56 7.37 11.82 4.78
CA ARG A 56 8.84 11.90 4.70
C ARG A 56 9.45 10.53 4.65
N LEU A 57 10.36 10.36 3.71
CA LEU A 57 11.17 9.20 3.50
C LEU A 57 12.62 9.68 3.48
N ILE A 58 13.46 9.21 4.40
CA ILE A 58 14.89 9.52 4.40
C ILE A 58 15.65 8.21 4.43
N GLY A 59 16.61 8.02 3.52
CA GLY A 59 17.49 6.85 3.55
C GLY A 59 16.77 5.51 3.33
N CYS A 60 15.66 5.49 2.59
CA CYS A 60 14.92 4.27 2.23
C CYS A 60 15.36 3.75 0.85
N LEU A 61 16.49 3.05 0.80
CA LEU A 61 17.19 2.74 -0.45
C LEU A 61 16.52 1.68 -1.34
N LYS A 62 15.72 0.79 -0.77
CA LYS A 62 15.02 -0.29 -1.51
C LYS A 62 13.53 -0.01 -1.72
N LEU A 63 13.07 1.21 -1.47
CA LEU A 63 11.69 1.57 -1.69
C LEU A 63 11.42 1.66 -3.19
N GLU A 64 10.70 0.67 -3.72
CA GLU A 64 10.40 0.58 -5.15
C GLU A 64 9.04 1.21 -5.47
N GLN A 65 8.10 1.16 -4.52
CA GLN A 65 6.72 1.61 -4.73
C GLN A 65 6.21 2.42 -3.54
N VAL A 66 5.70 3.62 -3.84
CA VAL A 66 4.98 4.45 -2.87
C VAL A 66 3.47 4.36 -3.11
N VAL A 67 3.05 4.22 -4.37
CA VAL A 67 1.64 4.19 -4.80
C VAL A 67 1.50 3.30 -6.03
N CYS A 68 0.54 2.37 -6.04
CA CYS A 68 0.23 1.55 -7.22
C CYS A 68 -0.96 2.18 -7.97
N ALA A 69 -0.68 3.10 -8.90
CA ALA A 69 -1.71 3.90 -9.58
C ALA A 69 -2.79 3.06 -10.31
N GLU A 70 -2.41 1.89 -10.82
CA GLU A 70 -3.29 1.08 -11.69
C GLU A 70 -4.38 0.31 -10.92
N LYS A 71 -4.15 -0.03 -9.65
CA LYS A 71 -5.11 -0.82 -8.84
C LYS A 71 -5.95 0.02 -7.87
N LEU A 72 -5.56 1.27 -7.62
CA LEU A 72 -6.24 2.11 -6.62
C LEU A 72 -7.54 2.71 -7.13
N CYS A 73 -7.62 3.06 -8.42
CA CYS A 73 -8.83 3.62 -9.02
C CYS A 73 -10.03 2.66 -8.94
N GLU A 74 -9.80 1.34 -8.91
CA GLU A 74 -10.88 0.36 -8.81
C GLU A 74 -11.28 0.04 -7.35
N MET A 75 -10.40 0.33 -6.39
CA MET A 75 -10.52 -0.17 -5.00
C MET A 75 -10.83 0.93 -3.99
N ALA A 76 -10.31 2.13 -4.23
CA ALA A 76 -10.57 3.32 -3.46
C ALA A 76 -11.85 3.97 -4.01
N ASN A 77 -13.04 3.42 -3.71
CA ASN A 77 -14.37 3.93 -4.08
C ASN A 77 -14.45 5.48 -4.10
N ASN A 78 -14.06 6.12 -5.20
CA ASN A 78 -13.90 7.58 -5.35
C ASN A 78 -13.00 8.29 -4.32
N VAL A 79 -12.07 7.60 -3.66
CA VAL A 79 -11.12 8.24 -2.75
C VAL A 79 -9.84 8.56 -3.53
N GLU A 80 -9.64 9.83 -3.85
CA GLU A 80 -8.38 10.31 -4.41
C GLU A 80 -7.25 10.07 -3.37
N PRO A 81 -6.29 9.17 -3.66
CA PRO A 81 -5.20 8.91 -2.73
C PRO A 81 -4.35 10.19 -2.62
N PHE A 82 -3.91 10.50 -1.40
CA PHE A 82 -3.11 11.70 -1.12
C PHE A 82 -3.79 13.03 -1.47
N ALA A 83 -5.13 13.07 -1.53
CA ALA A 83 -5.88 14.30 -1.81
C ALA A 83 -5.56 15.47 -0.85
N LYS A 84 -5.07 15.16 0.35
CA LYS A 84 -4.66 16.13 1.36
C LYS A 84 -3.15 16.28 1.53
N LEU A 85 -2.33 15.61 0.71
CA LEU A 85 -0.88 15.64 0.89
C LEU A 85 -0.35 17.04 0.58
N GLU A 86 0.17 17.70 1.61
CA GLU A 86 0.73 19.05 1.54
C GLU A 86 2.25 19.02 1.41
N GLU A 87 2.91 18.04 2.03
CA GLU A 87 4.37 17.95 2.06
C GLU A 87 4.88 16.53 1.79
N LEU A 88 5.83 16.44 0.86
CA LEU A 88 6.54 15.22 0.49
C LEU A 88 8.05 15.47 0.56
N ILE A 89 8.75 14.66 1.37
CA ILE A 89 10.21 14.65 1.51
C ILE A 89 10.72 13.25 1.15
N LEU A 90 11.74 13.17 0.30
CA LEU A 90 12.35 11.92 -0.21
C LEU A 90 13.88 11.91 -0.02
#